data_AF-A0A7Y7TMC4-F1
#
_entry.id   AF-A0A7Y7TMC4-F1
#
_cell.length_a   1.000
_cell.length_b   1.000
_cell.length_c   1.000
_cell.angle_alpha   90.00
_cell.angle_beta   90.00
_cell.angle_gamma   90.00
#
_symmetry.space_group_name_H-M   'P 1'
#
loop_
_entity.id
_entity.type
_entity.pdbx_description
1 polymer ?
#
loop_
_entity_poly.entity_id
_entity_poly.type
_entity_poly.pdbx_seq_one_letter_code
_entity_poly.pdbx_strand_id
1 'polypeptide(L)'
;MRKTVFILLAIIYSAGTALAADIIELPASMGKVSFPHKMHQQMLKDCKKCHEKAPGKIADLGKDWAHKTCKGCHTEMKKGPTGCKDCHKK
;
A
#
# COMPACT_ATOMS: atom_id res chain seq x y z
N MET A 1 19.94 29.52 -42.96
CA MET A 1 20.74 29.99 -41.81
C MET A 1 19.80 30.54 -40.75
N ARG A 2 20.02 30.16 -39.47
CA ARG A 2 19.46 30.72 -38.23
C ARG A 2 17.95 30.52 -38.02
N LYS A 3 17.52 29.49 -37.27
CA LYS A 3 17.46 29.39 -35.80
C LYS A 3 16.45 30.37 -35.17
N THR A 4 15.24 29.89 -34.88
CA THR A 4 14.38 30.24 -33.74
C THR A 4 13.20 29.25 -33.73
N VAL A 5 13.25 28.15 -32.97
CA VAL A 5 12.87 28.06 -31.53
C VAL A 5 11.44 28.58 -31.33
N PHE A 6 10.50 27.66 -31.02
CA PHE A 6 9.52 27.76 -29.92
C PHE A 6 8.72 26.44 -29.88
N ILE A 7 9.41 25.33 -29.53
CA ILE A 7 8.71 24.14 -29.02
C ILE A 7 8.40 24.47 -27.57
N LEU A 8 7.19 24.97 -27.33
CA LEU A 8 6.65 25.20 -25.99
C LEU A 8 6.41 23.81 -25.37
N LEU A 9 7.46 23.29 -24.74
CA LEU A 9 7.44 22.06 -23.98
C LEU A 9 6.58 22.32 -22.74
N ALA A 10 5.28 22.01 -22.85
CA ALA A 10 4.38 21.93 -21.72
C ALA A 10 4.79 20.72 -20.86
N ILE A 11 5.83 20.90 -20.04
CA ILE A 11 6.14 19.99 -18.96
C ILE A 11 5.06 20.20 -17.91
N ILE A 12 3.97 19.42 -18.04
CA ILE A 12 3.02 19.22 -16.98
C ILE A 12 3.76 18.36 -15.95
N TYR A 13 4.50 19.00 -15.04
CA TYR A 13 5.02 18.35 -13.86
C TYR A 13 3.85 18.13 -12.92
N SER A 14 3.08 17.07 -13.16
CA SER A 14 2.18 16.52 -12.17
C SER A 14 3.07 15.95 -11.05
N ALA A 15 3.41 16.80 -10.09
CA ALA A 15 3.80 16.37 -8.76
C ALA A 15 2.59 15.63 -8.19
N GLY A 16 2.50 14.32 -8.50
CA GLY A 16 1.48 13.46 -7.97
C GLY A 16 1.61 13.46 -6.46
N THR A 17 0.71 14.17 -5.79
CA THR A 17 0.49 13.97 -4.37
C THR A 17 0.08 12.51 -4.21
N ALA A 18 1.00 11.69 -3.73
CA ALA A 18 0.71 10.34 -3.30
C ALA A 18 -0.19 10.44 -2.07
N LEU A 19 -1.47 10.72 -2.28
CA LEU A 19 -2.49 10.65 -1.26
C LEU A 19 -2.48 9.21 -0.75
N ALA A 20 -2.09 9.03 0.51
CA ALA A 20 -2.19 7.74 1.18
C ALA A 20 -3.66 7.31 1.14
N ALA A 21 -3.99 6.34 0.29
CA ALA A 21 -5.36 5.90 0.11
C ALA A 21 -5.90 5.32 1.43
N ASP A 22 -7.12 5.70 1.79
CA ASP A 22 -7.80 5.22 3.02
C ASP A 22 -7.97 3.69 3.00
N ILE A 23 -8.21 3.15 1.80
CA ILE A 23 -8.26 1.72 1.49
C ILE A 23 -7.30 1.44 0.33
N ILE A 24 -6.42 0.46 0.51
CA ILE A 24 -5.46 -0.01 -0.48
C ILE A 24 -5.92 -1.37 -0.98
N GLU A 25 -6.12 -1.51 -2.29
CA GLU A 25 -6.43 -2.79 -2.91
C GLU A 25 -5.14 -3.53 -3.26
N LEU A 26 -4.93 -4.69 -2.65
CA LEU A 26 -3.77 -5.55 -2.92
C LEU A 26 -4.20 -6.67 -3.89
N PRO A 27 -3.69 -6.68 -5.13
CA PRO A 27 -4.01 -7.74 -6.07
C PRO A 27 -3.40 -9.06 -5.59
N ALA A 28 -4.18 -10.13 -5.67
CA ALA A 28 -3.70 -11.48 -5.39
C ALA A 28 -4.50 -12.50 -6.21
N SER A 29 -3.86 -13.60 -6.61
CA SER A 29 -4.47 -14.63 -7.46
C SER A 29 -5.70 -15.31 -6.83
N MET A 30 -5.83 -15.27 -5.50
CA MET A 30 -6.97 -15.84 -4.76
C MET A 30 -8.18 -14.90 -4.64
N GLY A 31 -8.06 -13.67 -5.11
CA GLY A 31 -8.99 -12.56 -4.85
C GLY A 31 -8.25 -11.39 -4.23
N LYS A 32 -8.65 -10.17 -4.61
CA LYS A 32 -8.06 -8.94 -4.10
C LYS A 32 -8.28 -8.83 -2.59
N VAL A 33 -7.36 -8.16 -1.92
CA VAL A 33 -7.45 -7.87 -0.49
C VAL A 33 -7.60 -6.37 -0.31
N SER A 34 -8.77 -5.95 0.18
CA SER A 34 -9.03 -4.57 0.57
C SER A 34 -8.40 -4.31 1.94
N PHE A 35 -7.32 -3.53 1.96
CA PHE A 35 -6.60 -3.18 3.18
C PHE A 35 -6.97 -1.76 3.64
N PRO A 36 -7.75 -1.60 4.74
CA PRO A 36 -8.10 -0.28 5.27
C PRO A 36 -6.89 0.32 6.02
N HIS A 37 -5.94 0.88 5.28
CA HIS A 37 -4.65 1.35 5.78
C HIS A 37 -4.80 2.45 6.85
N LYS A 38 -5.70 3.41 6.63
CA LYS A 38 -5.97 4.50 7.59
C LYS A 38 -6.51 4.01 8.92
N MET A 39 -7.38 2.99 8.90
CA MET A 39 -7.88 2.36 10.11
C MET A 39 -6.72 1.73 10.91
N HIS A 40 -5.82 1.01 10.24
CA HIS A 40 -4.64 0.44 10.89
C HIS A 40 -3.71 1.52 11.45
N GLN A 41 -3.47 2.60 10.70
CA GLN A 41 -2.69 3.74 11.18
C GLN A 41 -3.28 4.35 12.46
N GLN A 42 -4.61 4.55 12.50
CA GLN A 42 -5.30 5.15 13.65
C GLN A 42 -5.32 4.22 14.87
N MET A 43 -5.48 2.91 14.65
CA MET A 43 -5.50 1.91 15.72
C MET A 43 -4.11 1.66 16.32
N LEU A 44 -3.10 1.51 15.45
CA LEU A 44 -1.76 1.10 15.87
C LEU A 44 -0.89 2.29 16.28
N LYS A 45 -1.07 3.46 15.65
CA LYS A 45 -0.27 4.68 15.85
C LYS A 45 1.25 4.47 15.78
N ASP A 46 1.68 3.37 15.18
CA ASP A 46 3.07 2.97 15.03
C ASP A 46 3.31 2.48 13.61
N CYS A 47 3.88 3.34 12.78
CA CYS A 47 4.19 3.05 11.38
C CYS A 47 5.23 1.92 11.25
N LYS A 48 6.08 1.70 12.27
CA LYS A 48 7.16 0.71 12.24
C LYS A 48 6.67 -0.72 12.32
N LYS A 49 5.41 -0.93 12.73
CA LYS A 49 4.77 -2.26 12.71
C LYS A 49 4.64 -2.85 11.31
N CYS A 50 4.70 -2.02 10.27
CA CYS A 50 4.67 -2.48 8.87
C CYS A 50 5.81 -1.89 8.03
N HIS A 51 6.20 -0.63 8.27
CA HIS A 51 7.29 0.03 7.56
C HIS A 51 8.58 -0.03 8.38
N GLU A 52 9.46 -0.97 8.06
CA GLU A 52 10.76 -1.11 8.73
C GLU A 52 11.68 0.11 8.53
N LYS A 53 11.47 0.84 7.43
CA LYS A 53 12.17 2.08 7.07
C LYS A 53 11.20 3.26 7.11
N ALA A 54 11.48 4.29 6.30
CA ALA A 54 10.53 5.38 6.09
C ALA A 54 9.21 4.84 5.50
N PRO A 55 8.05 5.41 5.88
CA PRO A 55 6.77 5.10 5.26
C PRO A 55 6.83 5.26 3.74
N GLY A 56 6.26 4.30 3.02
CA GLY A 56 6.37 4.22 1.57
C GLY A 56 6.04 2.82 1.06
N LYS A 57 6.36 2.55 -0.22
CA LYS A 57 6.19 1.20 -0.77
C LYS A 57 7.07 0.21 0.00
N ILE A 58 6.45 -0.86 0.47
CA ILE A 58 7.16 -1.98 1.10
C ILE A 58 7.69 -2.85 -0.04
N ALA A 59 9.02 -2.91 -0.19
CA ALA A 59 9.67 -3.61 -1.30
C ALA A 59 9.35 -5.11 -1.30
N ASP A 60 9.29 -5.72 -0.12
CA ASP A 60 9.04 -7.14 0.06
C ASP A 60 7.54 -7.49 0.14
N LEU A 61 6.66 -6.55 -0.21
CA LEU A 61 5.22 -6.78 -0.18
C LEU A 61 4.83 -7.87 -1.18
N GLY A 62 4.60 -9.08 -0.65
CA GLY A 62 4.19 -10.26 -1.39
C GLY A 62 3.49 -11.27 -0.48
N LYS A 63 3.17 -12.44 -1.03
CA LYS A 63 2.40 -13.49 -0.31
C LYS A 63 3.01 -13.82 1.05
N ASP A 64 4.31 -14.14 1.09
CA ASP A 64 4.97 -14.62 2.31
C ASP A 64 5.08 -13.50 3.35
N TRP A 65 5.44 -12.29 2.92
CA TRP A 65 5.47 -11.13 3.80
C TRP A 65 4.07 -10.79 4.34
N ALA A 66 3.03 -10.79 3.51
CA ALA A 66 1.68 -10.46 3.95
C ALA A 66 1.10 -11.53 4.90
N HIS A 67 1.34 -12.82 4.65
CA HIS A 67 0.91 -13.87 5.57
C HIS A 67 1.70 -13.87 6.88
N LYS A 68 2.96 -13.45 6.87
CA LYS A 68 3.75 -13.28 8.08
C LYS A 68 3.31 -12.04 8.88
N THR A 69 3.18 -10.90 8.22
CA THR A 69 2.94 -9.60 8.87
C THR A 69 1.45 -9.38 9.16
N CYS A 70 0.59 -9.45 8.15
CA CYS A 70 -0.83 -9.17 8.31
C CYS A 70 -1.51 -10.27 9.16
N LYS A 71 -1.44 -11.52 8.69
CA LYS A 71 -2.07 -12.63 9.41
C LYS A 71 -1.36 -12.91 10.75
N GLY A 72 -0.04 -12.83 10.82
CA GLY A 72 0.70 -13.04 12.07
C GLY A 72 0.28 -12.05 13.16
N CYS A 73 0.22 -10.75 12.84
CA CYS A 73 -0.26 -9.74 13.78
C CYS A 73 -1.71 -10.02 14.22
N HIS A 74 -2.62 -10.34 13.29
CA HIS A 74 -4.00 -10.64 13.64
C HIS A 74 -4.15 -11.88 14.53
N THR A 75 -3.32 -12.91 14.30
CA THR A 75 -3.28 -14.12 15.13
C THR A 75 -2.75 -13.82 16.52
N GLU A 76 -1.62 -13.10 16.64
CA GLU A 76 -1.01 -12.74 17.93
C GLU A 76 -1.94 -11.86 18.77
N MET A 77 -2.50 -10.82 18.14
CA MET A 77 -3.43 -9.89 18.78
C MET A 77 -4.83 -10.49 19.01
N LYS A 78 -5.09 -11.69 18.48
CA LYS A 78 -6.42 -12.33 18.43
C LYS A 78 -7.51 -11.38 17.92
N LYS A 79 -7.17 -10.54 16.95
CA LYS A 79 -8.03 -9.49 16.38
C LYS A 79 -7.77 -9.34 14.89
N GLY A 80 -8.85 -9.34 14.10
CA GLY A 80 -8.78 -9.21 12.65
C GLY A 80 -8.86 -10.56 11.92
N PRO A 81 -8.94 -10.54 10.58
CA PRO A 81 -9.13 -11.73 9.77
C PRO A 81 -7.88 -12.62 9.76
N THR A 82 -8.09 -13.93 9.88
CA THR A 82 -7.02 -14.95 9.83
C THR A 82 -7.30 -16.08 8.84
N GLY A 83 -8.54 -16.23 8.38
CA GLY A 83 -8.94 -17.17 7.34
C GLY A 83 -8.71 -16.64 5.94
N CYS A 84 -8.49 -17.56 4.99
CA CYS A 84 -8.14 -17.20 3.61
C CYS A 84 -9.21 -16.32 2.94
N LYS A 85 -10.49 -16.70 3.10
CA LYS A 85 -11.64 -15.99 2.51
C LYS A 85 -12.02 -14.73 3.30
N ASP A 86 -11.46 -14.52 4.48
CA ASP A 86 -11.72 -13.32 5.26
C ASP A 86 -10.95 -12.13 4.68
N CYS A 87 -9.75 -12.39 4.15
CA CYS A 87 -8.93 -11.41 3.44
C CYS A 87 -9.16 -11.42 1.92
N HIS A 88 -9.14 -12.58 1.28
CA HIS A 88 -9.23 -12.70 -0.18
C HIS A 88 -10.69 -12.75 -0.62
N LYS A 89 -11.21 -11.61 -1.11
CA LYS A 89 -12.53 -11.52 -1.71
C LYS A 89 -12.39 -11.53 -3.23
N LYS A 90 -13.17 -12.39 -3.89
CA LYS A 90 -13.28 -12.41 -5.35
C LYS A 90 -14.38 -11.47 -5.80
#